data_AF-A0A504YE47-F1
#
_entry.id   AF-A0A504YE47-F1
#
_cell.length_a   1.000
_cell.length_b   1.000
_cell.length_c   1.000
_cell.angle_alpha   90.00
_cell.angle_beta   90.00
_cell.angle_gamma   90.00
#
_symmetry.space_group_name_H-M   'P 1'
#
loop_
_entity.id
_entity.type
_entity.pdbx_description
1 polymer ?
#
loop_
_entity_poly.entity_id
_entity_poly.type
_entity_poly.pdbx_seq_one_letter_code
_entity_poly.pdbx_strand_id
1 'polypeptide(L)'
;MALLGRIEGAVTSVELIQQLTSILQEHQGATLAARMDRQEREATARIRREQDLAYAESLAQDRAKLAAREAEVRQAERVAAEAERKRAREQALIRAREARRVRWQQCLPPPPSANQPDTVQLSIKLPNGSRASRVFSLHDSVKILYYFVLTQDAAPEHFEVQANFPKRLVPCQPDDESDLDDYLTPETNSPQIADHREEPARKSKTFDSVSDWTPGTSDPPSFDALNLRKPEVLFIIDKDA
;
A
#
# COMPACT_ATOMS: atom_id res chain seq x y z
N MET A 1 -22.73 23.48 66.67
CA MET A 1 -22.23 23.71 68.04
C MET A 1 -23.34 23.37 69.01
N ALA A 2 -23.04 22.72 70.12
CA ALA A 2 -24.02 22.43 71.17
C ALA A 2 -23.56 23.10 72.46
N LEU A 3 -24.43 23.91 73.06
CA LEU A 3 -24.23 24.46 74.41
C LEU A 3 -24.58 23.35 75.41
N LEU A 4 -23.61 22.93 76.24
CA LEU A 4 -23.75 21.80 77.17
C LEU A 4 -24.21 22.24 78.57
N GLY A 5 -24.12 23.53 78.90
CA GLY A 5 -24.54 24.06 80.19
C GLY A 5 -24.20 25.54 80.32
N ARG A 6 -24.85 26.22 81.28
CA ARG A 6 -24.64 27.65 81.58
C ARG A 6 -24.49 27.80 83.08
N ILE A 7 -23.45 28.52 83.51
CA ILE A 7 -23.17 28.82 84.92
C ILE A 7 -23.18 30.34 85.06
N GLU A 8 -23.95 30.87 86.01
CA GLU A 8 -24.08 32.32 86.23
C GLU A 8 -23.94 32.66 87.73
N GLY A 9 -23.34 33.82 88.03
CA GLY A 9 -23.15 34.30 89.40
C GLY A 9 -21.74 34.11 89.97
N ALA A 10 -21.52 34.58 91.20
CA ALA A 10 -20.25 34.41 91.92
C ALA A 10 -20.23 33.05 92.63
N VAL A 11 -19.30 32.18 92.24
CA VAL A 11 -19.20 30.78 92.69
C VAL A 11 -17.78 30.53 93.23
N THR A 12 -17.65 29.73 94.29
CA THR A 12 -16.32 29.36 94.81
C THR A 12 -15.61 28.40 93.85
N SER A 13 -14.27 28.34 93.89
CA SER A 13 -13.50 27.50 92.95
C SER A 13 -13.86 26.02 93.01
N VAL A 14 -14.24 25.51 94.19
CA VAL A 14 -14.61 24.10 94.38
C VAL A 14 -15.98 23.79 93.79
N GLU A 15 -16.96 24.68 94.00
CA GLU A 15 -18.33 24.53 93.47
C GLU A 15 -18.34 24.63 91.93
N LEU A 16 -17.53 25.52 91.35
CA LEU A 16 -17.39 25.64 89.90
C LEU A 16 -16.87 24.33 89.28
N ILE A 17 -15.84 23.72 89.90
CA ILE A 17 -15.28 22.45 89.43
C ILE A 17 -16.33 21.34 89.53
N GLN A 18 -17.08 21.27 90.63
CA GLN A 18 -18.14 20.26 90.81
C GLN A 18 -19.28 20.42 89.79
N GLN A 19 -19.70 21.64 89.49
CA GLN A 19 -20.73 21.89 88.48
C GLN A 19 -20.24 21.54 87.07
N LEU A 20 -19.00 21.92 86.72
CA LEU A 20 -18.39 21.55 85.45
C LEU A 20 -18.21 20.04 85.30
N THR A 21 -17.76 19.33 86.32
CA THR A 21 -17.61 17.87 86.27
C THR A 21 -18.96 17.17 86.16
N SER A 22 -20.01 17.66 86.84
CA SER A 22 -21.37 17.13 86.70
C SER A 22 -21.90 17.30 85.28
N ILE A 23 -21.81 18.50 84.71
CA ILE A 23 -22.23 18.80 83.32
C ILE A 23 -21.44 17.94 82.32
N LEU A 24 -20.14 17.77 82.56
CA LEU A 24 -19.29 16.93 81.72
C LEU A 24 -19.70 15.45 81.80
N GLN A 25 -19.91 14.91 83.00
CA GLN A 25 -20.30 13.51 83.21
C GLN A 25 -21.67 13.20 82.58
N GLU A 26 -22.61 14.14 82.68
CA GLU A 26 -23.94 14.00 82.10
C GLU A 26 -23.91 13.93 80.55
N HIS A 27 -23.03 14.69 79.89
CA HIS A 27 -22.97 14.76 78.43
C HIS A 27 -21.86 13.93 77.76
N GLN A 28 -20.96 13.32 78.53
CA GLN A 28 -19.87 12.48 78.02
C GLN A 28 -20.39 11.31 77.17
N GLY A 29 -21.43 10.60 77.61
CA GLY A 29 -22.02 9.49 76.86
C GLY A 29 -22.59 9.93 75.50
N ALA A 30 -23.34 11.03 75.48
CA ALA A 30 -23.92 11.58 74.25
C ALA A 30 -22.86 12.08 73.27
N THR A 31 -21.81 12.73 73.76
CA THR A 31 -20.69 13.20 72.91
C THR A 31 -19.84 12.05 72.37
N LEU A 32 -19.61 11.00 73.15
CA LEU A 32 -18.92 9.80 72.68
C LEU A 32 -19.76 9.07 71.63
N ALA A 33 -21.04 8.84 71.87
CA ALA A 33 -21.95 8.24 70.89
C ALA A 33 -21.98 9.05 69.58
N ALA A 34 -22.12 10.37 69.66
CA ALA A 34 -22.11 11.25 68.48
C ALA A 34 -20.77 11.22 67.71
N ARG A 35 -19.64 10.98 68.39
CA ARG A 35 -18.33 10.79 67.75
C ARG A 35 -18.25 9.44 67.05
N MET A 36 -18.69 8.37 67.70
CA MET A 36 -18.71 7.03 67.11
C MET A 36 -19.60 6.99 65.86
N ASP A 37 -20.83 7.51 65.94
CA ASP A 37 -21.74 7.64 64.80
C ASP A 37 -21.10 8.37 63.62
N ARG A 38 -20.37 9.46 63.89
CA ARG A 38 -19.69 10.21 62.84
C ARG A 38 -18.56 9.40 62.21
N GLN A 39 -17.76 8.72 63.03
CA GLN A 39 -16.69 7.85 62.54
C GLN A 39 -17.22 6.68 61.70
N GLU A 40 -18.32 6.05 62.10
CA GLU A 40 -18.96 4.99 61.34
C GLU A 40 -19.49 5.47 59.99
N ARG A 41 -20.13 6.64 59.96
CA ARG A 41 -20.59 7.26 58.70
C ARG A 41 -19.42 7.62 57.79
N GLU A 42 -18.36 8.20 58.34
CA GLU A 42 -17.16 8.54 57.59
C GLU A 42 -16.46 7.28 57.05
N ALA A 43 -16.35 6.22 57.85
CA ALA A 43 -15.78 4.94 57.43
C ALA A 43 -16.61 4.30 56.32
N THR A 44 -17.94 4.27 56.47
CA THR A 44 -18.86 3.76 55.44
C THR A 44 -18.74 4.57 54.14
N ALA A 45 -18.66 5.90 54.25
CA ALA A 45 -18.48 6.78 53.09
C ALA A 45 -17.09 6.65 52.44
N ARG A 46 -16.05 6.29 53.21
CA ARG A 46 -14.72 5.97 52.65
C ARG A 46 -14.77 4.65 51.86
N ILE A 47 -15.32 3.59 52.45
CA ILE A 47 -15.42 2.27 51.80
C ILE A 47 -16.19 2.36 50.49
N ARG A 48 -17.33 3.06 50.47
CA ARG A 48 -18.10 3.26 49.23
C ARG A 48 -17.31 3.99 48.17
N ARG A 49 -16.62 5.09 48.54
CA ARG A 49 -15.76 5.82 47.60
C ARG A 49 -14.64 4.96 47.05
N GLU A 50 -13.99 4.14 47.88
CA GLU A 50 -12.94 3.23 47.44
C GLU A 50 -13.48 2.15 46.49
N GLN A 51 -14.66 1.61 46.76
CA GLN A 51 -15.34 0.66 45.86
C GLN A 51 -15.73 1.30 44.53
N ASP A 52 -16.30 2.51 44.57
CA ASP A 52 -16.68 3.27 43.38
C ASP A 52 -15.45 3.59 42.51
N LEU A 53 -14.34 3.99 43.13
CA LEU A 53 -13.07 4.23 42.43
C LEU A 53 -12.51 2.95 41.80
N ALA A 54 -12.43 1.86 42.57
CA ALA A 54 -11.94 0.59 42.06
C ALA A 54 -12.81 0.04 40.92
N TYR A 55 -14.14 0.22 41.02
CA TYR A 55 -15.06 -0.16 39.95
C TYR A 55 -14.87 0.68 38.69
N ALA A 56 -14.71 2.01 38.84
CA ALA A 56 -14.47 2.90 37.72
C ALA A 56 -13.13 2.60 37.02
N GLU A 57 -12.07 2.32 37.78
CA GLU A 57 -10.77 1.93 37.25
C GLU A 57 -10.84 0.59 36.49
N SER A 58 -11.49 -0.42 37.07
CA SER A 58 -11.70 -1.73 36.42
C SER A 58 -12.46 -1.57 35.10
N LEU A 59 -13.56 -0.80 35.11
CA LEU A 59 -14.35 -0.54 33.92
C LEU A 59 -13.55 0.21 32.84
N ALA A 60 -12.68 1.15 33.24
CA ALA A 60 -11.82 1.86 32.31
C ALA A 60 -10.77 0.93 31.68
N GLN A 61 -10.18 0.02 32.46
CA GLN A 61 -9.23 -0.97 31.96
C GLN A 61 -9.88 -1.95 30.98
N ASP A 62 -11.07 -2.45 31.28
CA ASP A 62 -11.81 -3.34 30.39
C ASP A 62 -12.16 -2.64 29.07
N ARG A 63 -12.63 -1.39 29.12
CA ARG A 63 -12.89 -0.57 27.93
C ARG A 63 -11.62 -0.33 27.11
N ALA A 64 -10.52 0.01 27.76
CA ALA A 64 -9.24 0.23 27.08
C ALA A 64 -8.73 -1.05 26.40
N LYS A 65 -8.86 -2.20 27.06
CA LYS A 65 -8.46 -3.50 26.52
C LYS A 65 -9.32 -3.91 25.33
N LEU A 66 -10.64 -3.69 25.39
CA LEU A 66 -11.54 -3.94 24.26
C LEU A 66 -11.20 -3.02 23.08
N ALA A 67 -11.05 -1.71 23.32
CA ALA A 67 -10.68 -0.74 22.29
C ALA A 67 -9.32 -1.06 21.65
N ALA A 68 -8.34 -1.51 22.44
CA ALA A 68 -7.04 -1.94 21.93
C ALA A 68 -7.15 -3.18 21.03
N ARG A 69 -7.94 -4.19 21.42
CA ARG A 69 -8.18 -5.38 20.59
C ARG A 69 -8.90 -5.03 19.29
N GLU A 70 -9.93 -4.19 19.33
CA GLU A 70 -10.64 -3.73 18.13
C GLU A 70 -9.74 -2.89 17.21
N ALA A 71 -8.84 -2.09 17.77
CA ALA A 71 -7.86 -1.36 16.99
C ALA A 71 -6.86 -2.32 16.32
N GLU A 72 -6.35 -3.31 17.05
CA GLU A 72 -5.42 -4.32 16.52
C GLU A 72 -6.05 -5.13 15.39
N VAL A 73 -7.29 -5.60 15.56
CA VAL A 73 -8.04 -6.32 14.51
C VAL A 73 -8.21 -5.44 13.27
N ARG A 74 -8.65 -4.18 13.43
CA ARG A 74 -8.80 -3.26 12.29
C ARG A 74 -7.48 -2.95 11.58
N GLN A 75 -6.37 -2.86 12.31
CA GLN A 75 -5.05 -2.65 11.71
C GLN A 75 -4.60 -3.91 10.95
N ALA A 76 -4.80 -5.10 11.53
CA ALA A 76 -4.49 -6.36 10.86
C ALA A 76 -5.31 -6.54 9.57
N GLU A 77 -6.61 -6.23 9.59
CA GLU A 77 -7.48 -6.26 8.40
C GLU A 77 -7.01 -5.28 7.32
N ARG A 78 -6.62 -4.06 7.69
CA ARG A 78 -6.09 -3.07 6.73
C ARG A 78 -4.80 -3.54 6.09
N VAL A 79 -3.86 -4.04 6.89
CA VAL A 79 -2.58 -4.56 6.38
C VAL A 79 -2.80 -5.77 5.47
N ALA A 80 -3.71 -6.68 5.83
CA ALA A 80 -4.08 -7.81 4.99
C ALA A 80 -4.69 -7.36 3.66
N ALA A 81 -5.65 -6.44 3.67
CA ALA A 81 -6.29 -5.91 2.48
C ALA A 81 -5.29 -5.18 1.56
N GLU A 82 -4.36 -4.40 2.13
CA GLU A 82 -3.29 -3.74 1.35
C GLU A 82 -2.32 -4.76 0.74
N ALA A 83 -1.97 -5.81 1.47
CA ALA A 83 -1.11 -6.88 0.97
C ALA A 83 -1.79 -7.66 -0.17
N GLU A 84 -3.08 -7.98 -0.05
CA GLU A 84 -3.86 -8.61 -1.12
C GLU A 84 -3.96 -7.71 -2.35
N ARG A 85 -4.23 -6.41 -2.18
CA ARG A 85 -4.27 -5.46 -3.28
C ARG A 85 -2.92 -5.36 -4.01
N LYS A 86 -1.80 -5.37 -3.28
CA LYS A 86 -0.46 -5.38 -3.88
C LYS A 86 -0.21 -6.67 -4.67
N ARG A 87 -0.50 -7.83 -4.08
CA ARG A 87 -0.36 -9.13 -4.77
C ARG A 87 -1.22 -9.22 -6.02
N ALA A 88 -2.47 -8.74 -5.96
CA ALA A 88 -3.37 -8.74 -7.12
C ALA A 88 -2.84 -7.84 -8.25
N ARG A 89 -2.27 -6.68 -7.92
CA ARG A 89 -1.62 -5.78 -8.89
C ARG A 89 -0.39 -6.42 -9.52
N GLU A 90 0.49 -7.01 -8.71
CA GLU A 90 1.68 -7.71 -9.22
C GLU A 90 1.29 -8.86 -10.15
N GLN A 91 0.29 -9.67 -9.78
CA GLN A 91 -0.22 -10.74 -10.64
C GLN A 91 -0.88 -10.20 -11.92
N ALA A 92 -1.56 -9.06 -11.87
CA ALA A 92 -2.11 -8.42 -13.06
C ALA A 92 -1.01 -7.94 -14.01
N LEU A 93 0.06 -7.33 -13.47
CA LEU A 93 1.22 -6.92 -14.26
C LEU A 93 1.93 -8.12 -14.90
N ILE A 94 2.15 -9.20 -14.15
CA ILE A 94 2.74 -10.44 -14.70
C ILE A 94 1.89 -10.98 -15.85
N ARG A 95 0.57 -11.07 -15.66
CA ARG A 95 -0.36 -11.53 -16.70
C ARG A 95 -0.36 -10.60 -17.93
N ALA A 96 -0.33 -9.29 -17.71
CA ALA A 96 -0.27 -8.31 -18.80
C ALA A 96 1.03 -8.45 -19.61
N ARG A 97 2.17 -8.67 -18.94
CA ARG A 97 3.48 -8.92 -19.60
C ARG A 97 3.43 -10.21 -20.43
N GLU A 98 2.89 -11.29 -19.87
CA GLU A 98 2.73 -12.56 -20.59
C GLU A 98 1.79 -12.42 -21.79
N ALA A 99 0.67 -11.72 -21.65
CA ALA A 99 -0.27 -11.46 -22.74
C ALA A 99 0.37 -10.62 -23.85
N ARG A 100 1.11 -9.55 -23.50
CA ARG A 100 1.88 -8.73 -24.45
C ARG A 100 2.90 -9.59 -25.19
N ARG A 101 3.63 -10.46 -24.48
CA ARG A 101 4.61 -11.38 -25.06
C ARG A 101 3.96 -12.34 -26.06
N VAL A 102 2.91 -13.06 -25.66
CA VAL A 102 2.21 -14.04 -26.51
C VAL A 102 1.63 -13.37 -27.75
N ARG A 103 1.05 -12.18 -27.60
CA ARG A 103 0.49 -11.44 -28.74
C ARG A 103 1.55 -11.09 -29.77
N TRP A 104 2.69 -10.51 -29.35
CA TRP A 104 3.75 -10.16 -30.29
C TRP A 104 4.44 -11.39 -30.88
N GLN A 105 4.52 -12.51 -30.14
CA GLN A 105 4.98 -13.78 -30.71
C GLN A 105 4.09 -14.24 -31.87
N GLN A 106 2.78 -14.02 -31.79
CA GLN A 106 1.82 -14.36 -32.86
C GLN A 106 1.79 -13.35 -34.00
N CYS A 107 2.00 -12.06 -33.72
CA CYS A 107 1.93 -11.00 -34.74
C CYS A 107 3.22 -10.85 -35.55
N LEU A 108 4.37 -11.28 -35.03
CA LEU A 108 5.65 -11.14 -35.71
C LEU A 108 5.72 -12.03 -36.97
N PRO A 109 6.22 -11.51 -38.10
CA PRO A 109 6.32 -12.26 -39.34
C PRO A 109 7.35 -13.39 -39.21
N PRO A 110 7.20 -14.55 -39.87
CA PRO A 110 8.22 -15.58 -39.85
C PRO A 110 9.57 -15.03 -40.36
N PRO A 111 10.71 -15.48 -39.81
CA PRO A 111 12.01 -15.00 -40.25
C PRO A 111 12.23 -15.34 -41.74
N PRO A 112 12.75 -14.40 -42.55
CA PRO A 112 13.09 -14.67 -43.94
C PRO A 112 14.22 -15.71 -44.05
N SER A 113 14.30 -16.38 -45.20
CA SER A 113 15.35 -17.35 -45.47
C SER A 113 16.71 -16.66 -45.51
N ALA A 114 17.71 -17.22 -44.82
CA ALA A 114 19.06 -16.65 -44.70
C ALA A 114 19.83 -16.50 -46.03
N ASN A 115 19.28 -17.02 -47.13
CA ASN A 115 19.89 -17.00 -48.46
C ASN A 115 19.35 -15.90 -49.39
N GLN A 116 18.54 -14.97 -48.88
CA GLN A 116 18.02 -13.83 -49.65
C GLN A 116 19.00 -12.64 -49.61
N PRO A 117 19.23 -11.94 -50.74
CA PRO A 117 20.23 -10.87 -50.84
C PRO A 117 19.94 -9.64 -49.98
N ASP A 118 18.70 -9.48 -49.50
CA ASP A 118 18.26 -8.31 -48.72
C ASP A 118 17.92 -8.69 -47.27
N THR A 119 18.70 -9.59 -46.67
CA THR A 119 18.52 -10.04 -45.29
C THR A 119 19.75 -9.78 -44.41
N VAL A 120 19.51 -9.55 -43.12
CA VAL A 120 20.56 -9.37 -42.10
C VAL A 120 20.28 -10.25 -40.89
N GLN A 121 21.31 -10.95 -40.40
CA GLN A 121 21.23 -11.73 -39.17
C GLN A 121 21.74 -10.89 -37.99
N LEU A 122 20.85 -10.50 -37.07
CA LEU A 122 21.23 -9.74 -35.88
C LEU A 122 21.26 -10.65 -34.65
N SER A 123 22.26 -10.45 -33.81
CA SER A 123 22.41 -11.12 -32.52
C SER A 123 22.14 -10.13 -31.39
N ILE A 124 21.17 -10.40 -30.55
CA ILE A 124 20.75 -9.54 -29.46
C ILE A 124 21.21 -10.15 -28.15
N LYS A 125 22.00 -9.39 -27.38
CA LYS A 125 22.44 -9.76 -26.05
C LYS A 125 21.57 -9.04 -25.02
N LEU A 126 20.88 -9.84 -24.21
CA LEU A 126 20.01 -9.37 -23.12
C LEU A 126 20.84 -9.06 -21.85
N PRO A 127 20.34 -8.20 -20.95
CA PRO A 127 21.05 -7.83 -19.72
C PRO A 127 21.27 -9.01 -18.77
N ASN A 128 20.41 -10.04 -18.84
CA ASN A 128 20.58 -11.29 -18.11
C ASN A 128 21.72 -12.20 -18.66
N GLY A 129 22.36 -11.82 -19.76
CA GLY A 129 23.42 -12.60 -20.42
C GLY A 129 22.95 -13.59 -21.48
N SER A 130 21.63 -13.74 -21.68
CA SER A 130 21.08 -14.56 -22.77
C SER A 130 21.29 -13.89 -24.13
N ARG A 131 21.36 -14.71 -25.20
CA ARG A 131 21.56 -14.25 -26.57
C ARG A 131 20.45 -14.80 -27.46
N ALA A 132 19.70 -13.92 -28.12
CA ALA A 132 18.72 -14.27 -29.14
C ALA A 132 19.25 -13.85 -30.51
N SER A 133 19.11 -14.68 -31.55
CA SER A 133 19.50 -14.31 -32.91
C SER A 133 18.33 -14.49 -33.86
N ARG A 134 18.10 -13.51 -34.72
CA ARG A 134 17.02 -13.55 -35.71
C ARG A 134 17.48 -12.89 -37.01
N VAL A 135 16.97 -13.41 -38.12
CA VAL A 135 17.16 -12.83 -39.46
C VAL A 135 16.03 -11.83 -39.72
N PHE A 136 16.36 -10.67 -40.24
CA PHE A 136 15.45 -9.57 -40.57
C PHE A 136 15.61 -9.18 -42.05
N SER A 137 14.57 -8.65 -42.69
CA SER A 137 14.70 -8.03 -44.01
C SER A 137 15.24 -6.61 -43.87
N LEU A 138 16.07 -6.17 -44.82
CA LEU A 138 16.62 -4.81 -44.83
C LEU A 138 15.54 -3.74 -45.08
N HIS A 139 14.45 -4.10 -45.75
CA HIS A 139 13.35 -3.21 -46.10
C HIS A 139 12.33 -3.01 -44.96
N ASP A 140 12.37 -3.88 -43.95
CA ASP A 140 11.50 -3.77 -42.79
C ASP A 140 11.93 -2.64 -41.86
N SER A 141 10.96 -2.07 -41.15
CA SER A 141 11.18 -1.11 -40.08
C SER A 141 11.83 -1.78 -38.87
N VAL A 142 12.70 -1.03 -38.19
CA VAL A 142 13.37 -1.48 -36.97
C VAL A 142 12.39 -1.68 -35.80
N LYS A 143 11.12 -1.30 -35.94
CA LYS A 143 10.05 -1.67 -34.98
C LYS A 143 9.92 -3.19 -34.78
N ILE A 144 10.18 -4.01 -35.82
CA ILE A 144 10.18 -5.49 -35.69
C ILE A 144 11.20 -5.93 -34.64
N LEU A 145 12.38 -5.29 -34.61
CA LEU A 145 13.44 -5.60 -33.65
C LEU A 145 12.96 -5.35 -32.21
N TYR A 146 12.29 -4.22 -31.98
CA TYR A 146 11.75 -3.85 -30.68
C TYR A 146 10.69 -4.86 -30.20
N TYR A 147 9.72 -5.20 -31.05
CA TYR A 147 8.71 -6.21 -30.69
C TYR A 147 9.31 -7.60 -30.53
N PHE A 148 10.33 -7.97 -31.31
CA PHE A 148 11.04 -9.23 -31.12
C PHE A 148 11.77 -9.27 -29.77
N VAL A 149 12.38 -8.18 -29.34
CA VAL A 149 12.95 -8.10 -27.99
C VAL A 149 11.87 -8.31 -26.93
N LEU A 150 10.70 -7.67 -27.06
CA LEU A 150 9.57 -7.85 -26.14
C LEU A 150 9.05 -9.30 -26.07
N THR A 151 9.28 -10.12 -27.10
CA THR A 151 8.90 -11.54 -27.06
C THR A 151 9.81 -12.42 -26.21
N GLN A 152 10.97 -11.90 -25.81
CA GLN A 152 11.96 -12.66 -25.06
C GLN A 152 11.68 -12.61 -23.55
N ASP A 153 11.84 -13.75 -22.88
CA ASP A 153 11.50 -13.91 -21.46
C ASP A 153 12.29 -13.01 -20.49
N ALA A 154 13.42 -12.46 -20.94
CA ALA A 154 14.31 -11.64 -20.12
C ALA A 154 14.46 -10.21 -20.63
N ALA A 155 13.47 -9.73 -21.38
CA ALA A 155 13.42 -8.33 -21.80
C ALA A 155 13.00 -7.43 -20.62
N PRO A 156 13.67 -6.28 -20.41
CA PRO A 156 13.23 -5.27 -19.45
C PRO A 156 11.90 -4.60 -19.85
N GLU A 157 11.27 -3.88 -18.93
CA GLU A 157 10.08 -3.06 -19.26
C GLU A 157 10.48 -1.84 -20.09
N HIS A 158 11.50 -1.11 -19.64
CA HIS A 158 12.07 0.00 -20.38
C HIS A 158 13.49 -0.35 -20.82
N PHE A 159 13.69 -0.50 -22.13
CA PHE A 159 15.00 -0.83 -22.68
C PHE A 159 15.39 0.03 -23.88
N GLU A 160 16.70 0.16 -24.06
CA GLU A 160 17.31 0.75 -25.26
C GLU A 160 18.17 -0.29 -25.97
N VAL A 161 18.18 -0.25 -27.30
CA VAL A 161 19.02 -1.12 -28.11
C VAL A 161 20.25 -0.34 -28.58
N GLN A 162 21.42 -0.85 -28.25
CA GLN A 162 22.71 -0.25 -28.59
C GLN A 162 23.55 -1.18 -29.48
N ALA A 163 24.08 -0.66 -30.58
CA ALA A 163 25.11 -1.31 -31.38
C ALA A 163 26.50 -1.06 -30.76
N ASN A 164 27.40 -2.04 -30.81
CA ASN A 164 28.72 -1.95 -30.15
C ASN A 164 29.81 -1.30 -31.02
N PHE A 165 29.80 -1.52 -32.34
CA PHE A 165 30.85 -1.02 -33.24
C PHE A 165 30.29 -0.63 -34.62
N PRO A 166 30.14 0.67 -34.92
CA PRO A 166 30.35 1.82 -34.05
C PRO A 166 29.29 1.89 -32.93
N LYS A 167 29.66 2.44 -31.77
CA LYS A 167 28.72 2.63 -30.66
C LYS A 167 27.61 3.59 -31.06
N ARG A 168 26.39 3.08 -31.24
CA ARG A 168 25.22 3.87 -31.66
C ARG A 168 23.95 3.33 -31.01
N LEU A 169 23.07 4.23 -30.59
CA LEU A 169 21.71 3.88 -30.17
C LEU A 169 20.84 3.64 -31.41
N VAL A 170 20.13 2.53 -31.42
CA VAL A 170 19.22 2.15 -32.49
C VAL A 170 17.82 2.63 -32.09
N PRO A 171 17.24 3.63 -32.77
CA PRO A 171 15.89 4.11 -32.48
C PRO A 171 14.87 3.06 -32.97
N CYS A 172 14.61 2.07 -32.12
CA CYS A 172 13.72 0.95 -32.42
C CYS A 172 12.32 1.09 -31.81
N GLN A 173 12.15 2.00 -30.85
CA GLN A 173 10.88 2.24 -30.17
C GLN A 173 9.94 3.05 -31.09
N PRO A 174 8.73 2.55 -31.39
CA PRO A 174 7.72 3.31 -32.13
C PRO A 174 7.06 4.38 -31.26
N ASP A 175 6.62 5.49 -31.86
CA ASP A 175 5.94 6.58 -31.14
C ASP A 175 4.56 6.15 -30.60
N ASP A 176 3.85 5.30 -31.33
CA ASP A 176 2.59 4.66 -30.90
C ASP A 176 2.89 3.33 -30.19
N GLU A 177 3.44 3.39 -28.99
CA GLU A 177 3.66 2.18 -28.17
C GLU A 177 2.31 1.61 -27.68
N SER A 178 2.19 0.28 -27.72
CA SER A 178 1.12 -0.41 -26.99
C SER A 178 1.61 -0.51 -25.55
N ASP A 179 1.20 0.42 -24.71
CA ASP A 179 1.58 0.47 -23.30
C ASP A 179 1.22 -0.85 -22.62
N LEU A 180 1.98 -1.23 -21.60
CA LEU A 180 1.65 -2.42 -20.78
C LEU A 180 0.21 -2.31 -20.22
N ASP A 181 -0.26 -1.09 -20.00
CA ASP A 181 -1.60 -0.75 -19.55
C ASP A 181 -2.71 -1.19 -20.53
N ASP A 182 -2.43 -1.27 -21.83
CA ASP A 182 -3.39 -1.78 -22.83
C ASP A 182 -3.68 -3.28 -22.64
N TYR A 183 -2.82 -3.99 -21.92
CA TYR A 183 -2.92 -5.42 -21.63
C TYR A 183 -3.40 -5.71 -20.21
N LEU A 184 -3.60 -4.69 -19.39
CA LEU A 184 -4.30 -4.81 -18.13
C LEU A 184 -5.78 -5.03 -18.45
N THR A 185 -6.25 -6.28 -18.35
CA THR A 185 -7.69 -6.57 -18.43
C THR A 185 -8.41 -5.79 -17.32
N PRO A 186 -9.38 -4.92 -17.64
CA PRO A 186 -10.18 -4.22 -16.65
C PRO A 186 -11.22 -5.20 -16.08
N GLU A 187 -10.79 -6.18 -15.31
CA GLU A 187 -11.68 -7.12 -14.63
C GLU A 187 -11.53 -6.95 -13.11
N THR A 188 -12.50 -6.20 -12.58
CA THR A 188 -13.38 -6.66 -11.50
C THR A 188 -12.80 -6.72 -10.10
N ASN A 189 -12.58 -5.54 -9.51
CA ASN A 189 -12.94 -5.32 -8.10
C ASN A 189 -13.16 -3.82 -7.81
N SER A 190 -14.29 -3.31 -8.31
CA SER A 190 -14.93 -2.14 -7.69
C SER A 190 -16.03 -2.66 -6.77
N PRO A 191 -15.89 -2.58 -5.43
CA PRO A 191 -17.07 -2.64 -4.59
C PRO A 191 -17.93 -1.42 -4.95
N GLN A 192 -19.21 -1.68 -5.18
CA GLN A 192 -20.24 -0.72 -5.57
C GLN A 192 -20.12 0.60 -4.79
N ILE A 193 -19.63 1.64 -5.46
CA ILE A 193 -20.02 3.01 -5.17
C ILE A 193 -20.53 3.54 -6.50
N ALA A 194 -21.86 3.54 -6.61
CA ALA A 194 -22.56 4.21 -7.69
C ALA A 194 -22.26 5.71 -7.58
N ASP A 195 -21.34 6.19 -8.41
CA ASP A 195 -21.32 7.59 -8.79
C ASP A 195 -21.07 7.67 -10.30
N HIS A 196 -22.10 8.09 -11.01
CA HIS A 196 -22.13 8.21 -12.45
C HIS A 196 -21.19 9.34 -12.88
N ARG A 197 -19.93 9.01 -13.15
CA ARG A 197 -19.11 9.75 -14.11
C ARG A 197 -18.54 8.74 -15.10
N GLU A 198 -19.19 8.68 -16.25
CA GLU A 198 -18.69 8.01 -17.44
C GLU A 198 -17.32 8.60 -17.79
N GLU A 199 -16.25 7.94 -17.36
CA GLU A 199 -14.96 8.12 -17.99
C GLU A 199 -15.05 7.50 -19.40
N PRO A 200 -14.63 8.23 -20.45
CA PRO A 200 -14.78 7.75 -21.82
C PRO A 200 -13.95 6.48 -21.97
N ALA A 201 -14.63 5.36 -22.24
CA ALA A 201 -14.01 4.10 -22.60
C ALA A 201 -12.90 4.37 -23.64
N ARG A 202 -11.64 4.22 -23.23
CA ARG A 202 -10.51 4.18 -24.18
C ARG A 202 -10.83 3.04 -25.13
N LYS A 203 -11.17 3.39 -26.37
CA LYS A 203 -11.50 2.48 -27.46
C LYS A 203 -10.48 1.34 -27.41
N SER A 204 -10.94 0.10 -27.22
CA SER A 204 -10.10 -1.08 -27.41
C SER A 204 -9.55 -0.99 -28.82
N LYS A 205 -8.28 -0.55 -28.95
CA LYS A 205 -7.57 -0.51 -30.23
C LYS A 205 -7.62 -1.95 -30.74
N THR A 206 -8.48 -2.21 -31.71
CA THR A 206 -8.44 -3.46 -32.47
C THR A 206 -7.09 -3.46 -33.14
N PHE A 207 -6.12 -4.22 -32.59
CA PHE A 207 -4.86 -4.43 -33.29
C PHE A 207 -5.18 -5.32 -34.47
N ASP A 208 -5.39 -4.69 -35.61
CA ASP A 208 -5.37 -5.38 -36.88
C ASP A 208 -4.01 -6.05 -37.06
N SER A 209 -4.00 -7.23 -37.66
CA SER A 209 -2.78 -7.96 -38.02
C SER A 209 -1.86 -7.03 -38.81
N VAL A 210 -0.75 -6.61 -38.19
CA VAL A 210 0.25 -5.76 -38.83
C VAL A 210 0.81 -6.52 -40.03
N SER A 211 0.27 -6.21 -41.20
CA SER A 211 0.58 -6.91 -42.45
C SER A 211 1.75 -6.24 -43.17
N ASP A 212 1.89 -4.92 -42.99
CA ASP A 212 2.96 -4.12 -43.57
C ASP A 212 3.94 -3.67 -42.48
N TRP A 213 5.15 -4.23 -42.53
CA TRP A 213 6.24 -3.89 -41.61
C TRP A 213 7.23 -2.88 -42.17
N THR A 214 6.93 -2.30 -43.34
CA THR A 214 7.70 -1.22 -43.93
C THR A 214 7.59 0.06 -43.09
N PRO A 215 8.58 0.97 -43.14
CA PRO A 215 8.53 2.23 -42.39
C PRO A 215 7.42 3.14 -42.93
N GLY A 216 6.41 3.44 -42.10
CA GLY A 216 5.44 4.52 -42.34
C GLY A 216 5.98 5.91 -41.94
N THR A 217 5.13 6.94 -42.05
CA THR A 217 5.47 8.34 -41.74
C THR A 217 5.82 8.60 -40.26
N SER A 218 5.32 7.77 -39.34
CA SER A 218 5.55 7.85 -37.88
C SER A 218 6.34 6.66 -37.32
N ASP A 219 6.83 5.77 -38.18
CA ASP A 219 7.55 4.57 -37.75
C ASP A 219 9.07 4.80 -37.71
N PRO A 220 9.80 4.05 -36.88
CA PRO A 220 11.26 4.07 -36.92
C PRO A 220 11.77 3.64 -38.31
N PRO A 221 12.95 4.15 -38.71
CA PRO A 221 13.53 3.92 -40.03
C PRO A 221 13.79 2.42 -40.30
N SER A 222 14.01 2.07 -41.57
CA SER A 222 14.37 0.70 -41.94
C SER A 222 15.78 0.33 -41.49
N PHE A 223 16.06 -0.98 -41.43
CA PHE A 223 17.42 -1.49 -41.17
C PHE A 223 18.43 -0.94 -42.19
N ASP A 224 18.01 -0.77 -43.44
CA ASP A 224 18.83 -0.19 -44.50
C ASP A 224 19.21 1.28 -44.23
N ALA A 225 18.25 2.09 -43.80
CA ALA A 225 18.47 3.51 -43.48
C ALA A 225 19.38 3.69 -42.26
N LEU A 226 19.38 2.75 -41.32
CA LEU A 226 20.26 2.74 -40.16
C LEU A 226 21.65 2.15 -40.43
N ASN A 227 21.93 1.72 -41.67
CA ASN A 227 23.16 1.02 -42.08
C ASN A 227 23.40 -0.31 -41.36
N LEU A 228 22.35 -0.97 -40.86
CA LEU A 228 22.41 -2.29 -40.24
C LEU A 228 22.40 -3.39 -41.31
N ARG A 229 23.33 -3.31 -42.27
CA ARG A 229 23.44 -4.24 -43.40
C ARG A 229 24.29 -5.47 -43.09
N LYS A 230 25.07 -5.42 -42.01
CA LYS A 230 26.01 -6.48 -41.62
C LYS A 230 25.50 -7.23 -40.39
N PRO A 231 25.85 -8.51 -40.24
CA PRO A 231 25.53 -9.24 -39.03
C PRO A 231 26.31 -8.66 -37.85
N GLU A 232 25.59 -8.02 -36.93
CA GLU A 232 26.17 -7.35 -35.76
C GLU A 232 25.50 -7.81 -34.46
N VAL A 233 26.21 -7.56 -33.35
CA VAL A 233 25.71 -7.84 -32.00
C VAL A 233 25.15 -6.55 -31.41
N LEU A 234 23.86 -6.57 -31.10
CA LEU A 234 23.13 -5.52 -30.41
C LEU A 234 23.02 -5.86 -28.93
N PHE A 235 23.13 -4.84 -28.09
CA PHE A 235 23.06 -4.94 -26.63
C PHE A 235 21.80 -4.24 -26.16
N ILE A 236 21.04 -4.93 -25.32
CA ILE A 236 19.89 -4.34 -24.64
C ILE A 236 20.38 -3.72 -23.35
N ILE A 237 20.14 -2.42 -23.20
CA ILE A 237 20.40 -1.66 -21.98
C ILE A 237 19.07 -1.55 -21.25
N ASP A 238 19.05 -2.01 -20.01
CA ASP A 238 17.93 -1.82 -19.08
C ASP A 238 17.97 -0.39 -18.55
N LYS A 239 16.86 0.34 -18.66
CA LYS A 239 16.73 1.71 -18.14
C LYS A 239 16.34 1.74 -16.66
N ASP A 240 15.82 0.63 -16.15
CA ASP A 240 15.28 0.53 -14.78
C ASP A 240 16.32 -0.05 -13.79
N ALA A 241 17.52 -0.36 -14.27
CA ALA A 241 18.63 -0.98 -13.53
C ALA A 241 19.54 0.02 -12.78
#